data_AF-A0A2T4WTH8-F1
#
_entry.id   AF-A0A2T4WTH8-F1
#
_cell.length_a   1.000
_cell.length_b   1.000
_cell.length_c   1.000
_cell.angle_alpha   90.00
_cell.angle_beta   90.00
_cell.angle_gamma   90.00
#
_symmetry.space_group_name_H-M   'P 1'
#
loop_
_entity.id
_entity.type
_entity.pdbx_description
1 polymer ?
#
loop_
_entity_poly.entity_id
_entity_poly.type
_entity_poly.pdbx_seq_one_letter_code
_entity_poly.pdbx_strand_id
1 'polypeptide(L)'
;MAYGRHFTIIIGLMALFFLAPRSGVAQERSYSVLPSPDAWYNRVDGFKVGVRLLGQVPGTFDGGPHRLRSVVWLGTSIPNYPIGYELEFTEPIKAFSEYGSEATWSLISGIRSGYYRHGMRVMKRWQPGFDERFYRELQLQSSVSKRFDVDYAVLEQRWSREQTWNTELRWTDSGKNRFGPSRIGVSASAQWLGTAFFQVEADVRQSVRLGRAGRLLGRVFGGLITSDRYPEYLYLRSGGPAVDWMQSRFTEARGTIPPKWIRDGLVHVSSGSIGMGPSLRGAAEQEMQRLRDGDLSGLMQSVLVFHLEYSFINPIQNYIDRSGYLGEFLGFETYLFGDTGGALLARDRERDRDMDLGLDMSTDLGLDMDLGPDSGKWLSSAGFGALL
;
A
#
# COMPACT_ATOMS: atom_id res chain seq x y z
N MET A 1 -22.58 -30.31 -1.01
CA MET A 1 -22.94 -29.92 -2.39
C MET A 1 -22.52 -28.47 -2.74
N ALA A 2 -21.39 -27.95 -2.24
CA ALA A 2 -20.90 -26.59 -2.55
C ALA A 2 -19.79 -26.55 -3.62
N TYR A 3 -19.14 -27.68 -3.89
CA TYR A 3 -18.01 -27.79 -4.84
C TYR A 3 -18.39 -27.49 -6.30
N GLY A 4 -19.64 -27.73 -6.71
CA GLY A 4 -20.09 -27.53 -8.08
C GLY A 4 -20.09 -26.07 -8.52
N ARG A 5 -20.46 -25.13 -7.64
CA ARG A 5 -20.54 -23.69 -7.98
C ARG A 5 -19.16 -23.05 -8.16
N HIS A 6 -18.17 -23.46 -7.40
CA HIS A 6 -16.80 -22.93 -7.50
C HIS A 6 -16.08 -23.44 -8.75
N PHE A 7 -16.33 -24.69 -9.15
CA PHE A 7 -15.77 -25.25 -10.39
C PHE A 7 -16.30 -24.54 -11.64
N THR A 8 -17.58 -24.14 -11.66
CA THR A 8 -18.16 -23.35 -12.75
C THR A 8 -17.58 -21.94 -12.83
N ILE A 9 -17.24 -21.31 -11.70
CA ILE A 9 -16.58 -20.00 -11.66
C ILE A 9 -15.14 -20.09 -12.19
N ILE A 10 -14.41 -21.15 -11.85
CA ILE A 10 -13.04 -21.40 -12.35
C ILE A 10 -13.05 -21.61 -13.87
N ILE A 11 -13.98 -22.42 -14.39
CA ILE A 11 -14.15 -22.61 -15.83
C ILE A 11 -14.60 -21.30 -16.51
N GLY A 12 -15.48 -20.52 -15.86
CA GLY A 12 -15.89 -19.20 -16.36
C GLY A 12 -14.73 -18.19 -16.42
N LEU A 13 -13.85 -18.18 -15.41
CA LEU A 13 -12.62 -17.37 -15.40
C LEU A 13 -11.62 -17.84 -16.44
N MET A 14 -11.38 -19.15 -16.57
CA MET A 14 -10.53 -19.71 -17.65
C MET A 14 -11.10 -19.42 -19.03
N ALA A 15 -12.42 -19.49 -19.23
CA ALA A 15 -13.07 -19.12 -20.48
C ALA A 15 -12.93 -17.62 -20.78
N LEU A 16 -12.96 -16.75 -19.77
CA LEU A 16 -12.65 -15.33 -19.91
C LEU A 16 -11.19 -15.08 -20.35
N PHE A 17 -10.23 -15.92 -19.93
CA PHE A 17 -8.85 -15.87 -20.44
C PHE A 17 -8.72 -16.27 -21.92
N PHE A 18 -9.56 -17.18 -22.41
CA PHE A 18 -9.62 -17.56 -23.84
C PHE A 18 -10.51 -16.64 -24.69
N LEU A 19 -11.38 -15.86 -24.06
CA LEU A 19 -12.23 -14.84 -24.69
C LEU A 19 -11.60 -13.44 -24.66
N ALA A 20 -10.28 -13.34 -24.49
CA ALA A 20 -9.55 -12.09 -24.71
C ALA A 20 -10.03 -11.48 -26.05
N PRO A 21 -10.51 -10.23 -26.05
CA PRO A 21 -11.12 -9.66 -27.25
C PRO A 21 -10.08 -9.59 -28.36
N ARG A 22 -10.22 -10.45 -29.37
CA ARG A 22 -9.45 -10.39 -30.63
C ARG A 22 -9.79 -9.15 -31.47
N SER A 23 -10.72 -8.32 -31.01
CA SER A 23 -11.27 -7.21 -31.76
C SER A 23 -11.50 -5.99 -30.86
N GLY A 24 -10.41 -5.49 -30.27
CA GLY A 24 -10.30 -4.09 -29.84
C GLY A 24 -9.77 -3.26 -31.02
N VAL A 25 -10.67 -2.65 -31.78
CA VAL A 25 -10.34 -1.80 -32.93
C VAL A 25 -9.51 -0.60 -32.47
N ALA A 26 -8.27 -0.54 -32.97
CA ALA A 26 -7.23 0.52 -32.90
C ALA A 26 -5.91 0.08 -32.24
N GLN A 27 -5.28 -1.00 -32.70
CA GLN A 27 -3.91 -1.35 -32.31
C GLN A 27 -3.12 -1.91 -33.49
N GLU A 28 -1.99 -1.27 -33.82
CA GLU A 28 -1.06 -1.72 -34.88
C GLU A 28 -0.16 -2.88 -34.43
N ARG A 29 0.03 -3.07 -33.12
CA ARG A 29 0.85 -4.15 -32.54
C ARG A 29 -0.02 -5.11 -31.73
N SER A 30 0.24 -6.41 -31.87
CA SER A 30 -0.48 -7.47 -31.16
C SER A 30 -0.22 -7.40 -29.65
N TYR A 31 -1.30 -7.52 -28.86
CA TYR A 31 -1.23 -7.65 -27.41
C TYR A 31 -0.35 -8.83 -26.98
N SER A 32 0.52 -8.62 -25.99
CA SER A 32 1.41 -9.65 -25.46
C SER A 32 1.03 -10.02 -24.04
N VAL A 33 1.09 -11.31 -23.70
CA VAL A 33 0.90 -11.83 -22.35
C VAL A 33 2.19 -12.48 -21.89
N LEU A 34 2.76 -11.94 -20.82
CA LEU A 34 4.04 -12.35 -20.25
C LEU A 34 3.80 -13.15 -18.97
N PRO A 35 3.98 -14.48 -18.99
CA PRO A 35 3.91 -15.29 -17.80
C PRO A 35 5.20 -15.17 -16.97
N SER A 36 5.06 -15.13 -15.65
CA SER A 36 6.18 -15.21 -14.71
C SER A 36 5.78 -16.08 -13.51
N PRO A 37 6.69 -16.92 -12.99
CA PRO A 37 6.42 -17.66 -11.77
C PRO A 37 6.23 -16.69 -10.60
N ASP A 38 5.31 -17.02 -9.69
CA ASP A 38 5.05 -16.25 -8.47
C ASP A 38 5.02 -17.25 -7.30
N ALA A 39 5.77 -16.97 -6.24
CA ALA A 39 5.83 -17.83 -5.07
C ALA A 39 5.80 -16.98 -3.81
N TRP A 40 5.09 -17.45 -2.79
CA TRP A 40 4.94 -16.77 -1.52
C TRP A 40 4.80 -17.76 -0.37
N TYR A 41 4.96 -17.31 0.87
CA TYR A 41 4.73 -18.12 2.04
C TYR A 41 3.87 -17.37 3.06
N ASN A 42 2.93 -18.08 3.67
CA ASN A 42 2.33 -17.66 4.93
C ASN A 42 2.05 -18.90 5.80
N ARG A 43 1.73 -18.68 7.08
CA ARG A 43 1.58 -19.77 8.04
C ARG A 43 0.32 -20.63 7.80
N VAL A 44 -0.69 -20.10 7.12
CA VAL A 44 -1.98 -20.76 6.89
C VAL A 44 -1.92 -21.64 5.63
N ASP A 45 -1.45 -21.09 4.51
CA ASP A 45 -1.37 -21.72 3.19
C ASP A 45 -0.09 -22.54 2.96
N GLY A 46 0.90 -22.41 3.86
CA GLY A 46 2.26 -22.88 3.63
C GLY A 46 2.88 -22.11 2.47
N PHE A 47 3.57 -22.83 1.58
CA PHE A 47 4.00 -22.26 0.29
C PHE A 47 2.80 -22.08 -0.63
N LYS A 48 2.66 -20.87 -1.17
CA LYS A 48 1.82 -20.55 -2.33
C LYS A 48 2.68 -20.59 -3.57
N VAL A 49 2.27 -21.36 -4.56
CA VAL A 49 2.93 -21.40 -5.86
C VAL A 49 1.91 -21.02 -6.93
N GLY A 50 2.31 -20.13 -7.83
CA GLY A 50 1.41 -19.52 -8.78
C GLY A 50 2.08 -19.01 -10.04
N VAL A 51 1.26 -18.47 -10.92
CA VAL A 51 1.69 -17.83 -12.17
C VAL A 51 1.08 -16.44 -12.22
N ARG A 52 1.93 -15.44 -12.44
CA ARG A 52 1.55 -14.07 -12.74
C ARG A 52 1.56 -13.87 -14.25
N LEU A 53 0.48 -13.30 -14.77
CA LEU A 53 0.30 -12.91 -16.15
C LEU A 53 0.28 -11.38 -16.24
N LEU A 54 1.16 -10.83 -17.06
CA LEU A 54 1.18 -9.41 -17.41
C LEU A 54 0.83 -9.25 -18.88
N GLY A 55 -0.35 -8.70 -19.15
CA GLY A 55 -0.79 -8.34 -20.49
C GLY A 55 -0.47 -6.88 -20.78
N GLN A 56 0.26 -6.63 -21.86
CA GLN A 56 0.66 -5.30 -22.29
C GLN A 56 0.85 -5.20 -23.80
N VAL A 57 0.88 -3.97 -24.30
CA VAL A 57 1.29 -3.67 -25.68
C VAL A 57 2.83 -3.76 -25.77
N PRO A 58 3.40 -4.48 -26.76
CA PRO A 58 4.85 -4.57 -26.90
C PRO A 58 5.52 -3.21 -27.09
N GLY A 59 6.53 -2.93 -26.27
CA GLY A 59 7.32 -1.70 -26.31
C GLY A 59 6.76 -0.54 -25.49
N THR A 60 5.69 -0.74 -24.70
CA THR A 60 5.14 0.30 -23.81
C THR A 60 5.56 0.16 -22.35
N PHE A 61 6.41 -0.83 -22.01
CA PHE A 61 6.99 -1.03 -20.65
C PHE A 61 5.99 -0.84 -19.50
N ASP A 62 4.91 -1.64 -19.44
CA ASP A 62 3.84 -1.54 -18.43
C ASP A 62 3.05 -0.20 -18.43
N GLY A 63 3.40 0.76 -19.28
CA GLY A 63 2.73 2.04 -19.53
C GLY A 63 1.81 2.05 -20.75
N GLY A 64 1.48 0.87 -21.29
CA GLY A 64 0.57 0.74 -22.42
C GLY A 64 -0.87 1.12 -22.07
N PRO A 65 -1.69 1.53 -23.05
CA PRO A 65 -3.08 1.90 -22.80
C PRO A 65 -3.90 0.75 -22.18
N HIS A 66 -3.66 -0.47 -22.65
CA HIS A 66 -4.37 -1.68 -22.25
C HIS A 66 -3.47 -2.52 -21.36
N ARG A 67 -3.90 -2.77 -20.12
CA ARG A 67 -3.09 -3.44 -19.10
C ARG A 67 -3.89 -4.53 -18.41
N LEU A 68 -3.34 -5.73 -18.38
CA LEU A 68 -3.86 -6.86 -17.61
C LEU A 68 -2.81 -7.28 -16.61
N ARG A 69 -3.16 -7.33 -15.34
CA ARG A 69 -2.36 -8.00 -14.31
C ARG A 69 -3.22 -9.07 -13.69
N SER A 70 -2.80 -10.32 -13.79
CA SER A 70 -3.47 -11.42 -13.10
C SER A 70 -2.46 -12.31 -12.40
N VAL A 71 -2.85 -12.86 -11.27
CA VAL A 71 -2.08 -13.87 -10.55
C VAL A 71 -3.04 -14.95 -10.08
N VAL A 72 -2.62 -16.21 -10.18
CA VAL A 72 -3.35 -17.35 -9.61
C VAL A 72 -2.36 -18.16 -8.79
N TRP A 73 -2.75 -18.54 -7.57
CA TRP A 73 -1.95 -19.32 -6.66
C TRP A 73 -2.67 -20.57 -6.18
N LEU A 74 -1.89 -21.59 -5.86
CA LEU A 74 -2.29 -22.77 -5.12
C LEU A 74 -1.48 -22.88 -3.83
N GLY A 75 -2.16 -23.03 -2.70
CA GLY A 75 -1.55 -23.29 -1.39
C GLY A 75 -1.18 -24.75 -1.19
N THR A 76 0.00 -25.01 -0.63
CA THR A 76 0.55 -26.35 -0.40
C THR A 76 -0.02 -27.04 0.84
N SER A 77 -0.54 -26.28 1.81
CA SER A 77 -1.19 -26.84 3.01
C SER A 77 -2.64 -27.31 2.75
N ILE A 78 -3.13 -27.22 1.51
CA ILE A 78 -4.53 -27.47 1.09
C ILE A 78 -5.53 -26.92 2.13
N PRO A 79 -5.54 -25.60 2.36
CA PRO A 79 -6.51 -24.98 3.25
C PRO A 79 -7.94 -25.16 2.71
N ASN A 80 -8.95 -24.77 3.48
CA ASN A 80 -10.36 -24.78 3.03
C ASN A 80 -10.56 -24.03 1.70
N TYR A 81 -9.68 -23.06 1.40
CA TYR A 81 -9.67 -22.24 0.19
C TYR A 81 -8.28 -22.28 -0.47
N PRO A 82 -7.91 -23.38 -1.14
CA PRO A 82 -6.53 -23.60 -1.60
C PRO A 82 -6.15 -22.77 -2.81
N ILE A 83 -7.12 -22.17 -3.50
CA ILE A 83 -6.91 -21.38 -4.70
C ILE A 83 -7.16 -19.91 -4.37
N GLY A 84 -6.14 -19.09 -4.63
CA GLY A 84 -6.26 -17.63 -4.59
C GLY A 84 -6.06 -17.05 -5.98
N TYR A 85 -6.65 -15.89 -6.25
CA TYR A 85 -6.38 -15.14 -7.47
C TYR A 85 -6.46 -13.63 -7.27
N GLU A 86 -5.80 -12.92 -8.18
CA GLU A 86 -5.92 -11.49 -8.40
C GLU A 86 -6.08 -11.21 -9.89
N LEU A 87 -6.89 -10.21 -10.20
CA LEU A 87 -7.14 -9.72 -11.53
C LEU A 87 -7.32 -8.19 -11.45
N GLU A 88 -6.54 -7.48 -12.24
CA GLU A 88 -6.71 -6.08 -12.54
C GLU A 88 -6.66 -5.90 -14.05
N PHE A 89 -7.77 -5.45 -14.61
CA PHE A 89 -7.88 -5.11 -16.02
C PHE A 89 -8.09 -3.61 -16.13
N THR A 90 -7.20 -2.92 -16.83
CA THR A 90 -7.19 -1.46 -16.94
C THR A 90 -7.16 -1.04 -18.41
N GLU A 91 -8.03 -0.10 -18.74
CA GLU A 91 -8.30 0.38 -20.09
C GLU A 91 -8.32 1.91 -20.11
N PRO A 92 -7.85 2.55 -21.19
CA PRO A 92 -7.84 4.00 -21.27
C PRO A 92 -9.23 4.51 -21.67
N ILE A 93 -9.61 5.67 -21.15
CA ILE A 93 -10.77 6.41 -21.63
C ILE A 93 -10.26 7.39 -22.68
N LYS A 94 -10.29 6.96 -23.96
CA LYS A 94 -9.68 7.69 -25.08
C LYS A 94 -10.10 9.16 -25.16
N ALA A 95 -11.39 9.46 -24.93
CA ALA A 95 -11.92 10.83 -24.99
C ALA A 95 -11.30 11.79 -23.95
N PHE A 96 -10.72 11.24 -22.88
CA PHE A 96 -10.09 12.00 -21.80
C PHE A 96 -8.61 11.65 -21.64
N SER A 97 -8.00 10.99 -22.63
CA SER A 97 -6.59 10.60 -22.59
C SER A 97 -5.80 11.30 -23.69
N GLU A 98 -4.69 11.91 -23.31
CA GLU A 98 -3.77 12.63 -24.19
C GLU A 98 -2.33 12.43 -23.68
N TYR A 99 -1.34 12.92 -24.42
CA TYR A 99 0.06 12.80 -24.03
C TYR A 99 0.33 13.49 -22.68
N GLY A 100 0.93 12.76 -21.73
CA GLY A 100 1.17 13.24 -20.37
C GLY A 100 -0.09 13.39 -19.51
N SER A 101 -1.23 12.82 -19.93
CA SER A 101 -2.52 13.00 -19.24
C SER A 101 -3.43 11.81 -19.55
N GLU A 102 -3.37 10.76 -18.73
CA GLU A 102 -4.08 9.49 -18.93
C GLU A 102 -5.37 9.44 -18.11
N ALA A 103 -6.49 9.06 -18.74
CA ALA A 103 -7.71 8.67 -18.03
C ALA A 103 -7.93 7.17 -18.22
N THR A 104 -8.27 6.45 -17.16
CA THR A 104 -8.49 5.00 -17.23
C THR A 104 -9.71 4.56 -16.44
N TRP A 105 -10.25 3.41 -16.81
CA TRP A 105 -11.09 2.61 -15.93
C TRP A 105 -10.42 1.26 -15.68
N SER A 106 -10.61 0.71 -14.48
CA SER A 106 -10.12 -0.59 -14.08
C SER A 106 -11.22 -1.44 -13.48
N LEU A 107 -11.20 -2.74 -13.78
CA LEU A 107 -11.91 -3.77 -13.01
C LEU A 107 -10.90 -4.49 -12.13
N ILE A 108 -11.25 -4.61 -10.85
CA ILE A 108 -10.40 -5.21 -9.81
C ILE A 108 -11.18 -6.38 -9.23
N SER A 109 -10.58 -7.55 -9.18
CA SER A 109 -11.19 -8.74 -8.61
C SER A 109 -10.11 -9.60 -7.96
N GLY A 110 -10.31 -10.03 -6.73
CA GLY A 110 -9.37 -10.92 -6.08
C GLY A 110 -9.97 -11.65 -4.90
N ILE A 111 -9.53 -12.87 -4.71
CA ILE A 111 -9.79 -13.72 -3.54
C ILE A 111 -8.44 -14.24 -3.08
N ARG A 112 -8.02 -13.86 -1.87
CA ARG A 112 -6.73 -14.27 -1.30
C ARG A 112 -6.78 -14.20 0.21
N SER A 113 -6.06 -15.11 0.88
CA SER A 113 -5.74 -14.99 2.30
C SER A 113 -6.99 -14.70 3.18
N GLY A 114 -8.07 -15.45 2.96
CA GLY A 114 -9.31 -15.30 3.71
C GLY A 114 -10.12 -14.03 3.42
N TYR A 115 -9.80 -13.30 2.36
CA TYR A 115 -10.41 -12.02 2.01
C TYR A 115 -10.69 -11.93 0.51
N TYR A 116 -11.86 -11.37 0.17
CA TYR A 116 -12.14 -11.01 -1.22
C TYR A 116 -12.34 -9.51 -1.36
N ARG A 117 -11.97 -9.00 -2.54
CA ARG A 117 -12.26 -7.63 -2.97
C ARG A 117 -12.59 -7.61 -4.44
N HIS A 118 -13.73 -7.04 -4.77
CA HIS A 118 -14.17 -6.81 -6.14
C HIS A 118 -14.55 -5.35 -6.27
N GLY A 119 -14.23 -4.71 -7.39
CA GLY A 119 -14.53 -3.31 -7.56
C GLY A 119 -14.19 -2.76 -8.93
N MET A 120 -14.53 -1.49 -9.09
CA MET A 120 -14.20 -0.70 -10.26
C MET A 120 -13.48 0.56 -9.81
N ARG A 121 -12.53 1.02 -10.61
CA ARG A 121 -11.80 2.26 -10.39
C ARG A 121 -11.82 3.08 -11.66
N VAL A 122 -12.01 4.38 -11.54
CA VAL A 122 -11.79 5.35 -12.60
C VAL A 122 -10.70 6.29 -12.11
N MET A 123 -9.73 6.57 -12.96
CA MET A 123 -8.57 7.38 -12.60
C MET A 123 -8.30 8.39 -13.71
N LYS A 124 -7.94 9.61 -13.31
CA LYS A 124 -7.37 10.63 -14.19
C LYS A 124 -6.02 11.04 -13.61
N ARG A 125 -4.95 10.86 -14.40
CA ARG A 125 -3.58 11.20 -14.01
C ARG A 125 -3.01 12.20 -15.01
N TRP A 126 -2.46 13.30 -14.50
CA TRP A 126 -1.69 14.29 -15.26
C TRP A 126 -0.22 14.15 -14.86
N GLN A 127 0.63 13.78 -15.80
CA GLN A 127 2.05 13.56 -15.60
C GLN A 127 2.82 14.37 -16.66
N PRO A 128 3.25 15.61 -16.32
CA PRO A 128 4.02 16.41 -17.25
C PRO A 128 5.43 15.83 -17.42
N GLY A 129 5.67 15.19 -18.56
CA GLY A 129 6.96 14.60 -18.91
C GLY A 129 7.15 13.15 -18.47
N PHE A 130 8.38 12.68 -18.55
CA PHE A 130 8.73 11.28 -18.31
C PHE A 130 9.05 10.94 -16.85
N ASP A 131 9.24 11.94 -15.98
CA ASP A 131 9.54 11.70 -14.57
C ASP A 131 8.26 11.31 -13.82
N GLU A 132 8.07 10.01 -13.61
CA GLU A 132 6.88 9.43 -12.97
C GLU A 132 6.69 9.86 -11.50
N ARG A 133 7.69 10.50 -10.90
CA ARG A 133 7.61 11.06 -9.54
C ARG A 133 6.76 12.32 -9.50
N PHE A 134 6.60 13.02 -10.62
CA PHE A 134 5.84 14.27 -10.71
C PHE A 134 4.52 14.06 -11.43
N TYR A 135 3.43 14.02 -10.67
CA TYR A 135 2.11 13.76 -11.21
C TYR A 135 1.01 14.34 -10.32
N ARG A 136 -0.14 14.60 -10.93
CA ARG A 136 -1.42 14.84 -10.25
C ARG A 136 -2.36 13.71 -10.61
N GLU A 137 -3.11 13.20 -9.64
CA GLU A 137 -3.98 12.05 -9.83
C GLU A 137 -5.29 12.23 -9.07
N LEU A 138 -6.40 12.02 -9.76
CA LEU A 138 -7.74 11.91 -9.20
C LEU A 138 -8.24 10.49 -9.44
N GLN A 139 -8.67 9.82 -8.39
CA GLN A 139 -9.16 8.45 -8.45
C GLN A 139 -10.53 8.36 -7.76
N LEU A 140 -11.49 7.71 -8.41
CA LEU A 140 -12.73 7.27 -7.80
C LEU A 140 -12.75 5.74 -7.85
N GLN A 141 -12.92 5.09 -6.70
CA GLN A 141 -12.98 3.64 -6.61
C GLN A 141 -14.22 3.22 -5.83
N SER A 142 -14.99 2.27 -6.37
CA SER A 142 -16.03 1.59 -5.63
C SER A 142 -15.70 0.11 -5.53
N SER A 143 -15.86 -0.48 -4.35
CA SER A 143 -15.52 -1.88 -4.12
C SER A 143 -16.38 -2.53 -3.04
N VAL A 144 -16.50 -3.84 -3.16
CA VAL A 144 -17.11 -4.74 -2.20
C VAL A 144 -16.02 -5.64 -1.68
N SER A 145 -15.96 -5.80 -0.37
CA SER A 145 -14.99 -6.69 0.26
C SER A 145 -15.54 -7.39 1.48
N LYS A 146 -14.93 -8.51 1.84
CA LYS A 146 -15.30 -9.28 3.02
C LYS A 146 -14.14 -10.16 3.44
N ARG A 147 -13.91 -10.23 4.75
CA ARG A 147 -13.11 -11.29 5.35
C ARG A 147 -14.02 -12.50 5.62
N PHE A 148 -13.73 -13.61 4.96
CA PHE A 148 -14.46 -14.87 5.13
C PHE A 148 -13.67 -15.90 5.96
N ASP A 149 -12.38 -15.68 6.16
CA ASP A 149 -11.54 -16.52 7.00
C ASP A 149 -10.64 -15.65 7.90
N VAL A 150 -10.82 -15.80 9.21
CA VAL A 150 -10.12 -15.00 10.24
C VAL A 150 -8.76 -15.59 10.59
N ASP A 151 -8.46 -16.84 10.23
CA ASP A 151 -7.18 -17.48 10.54
C ASP A 151 -6.00 -16.76 9.86
N TYR A 152 -6.30 -16.04 8.77
CA TYR A 152 -5.37 -15.17 8.06
C TYR A 152 -5.18 -13.81 8.71
N ALA A 153 -6.06 -13.38 9.62
CA ALA A 153 -5.97 -12.05 10.20
C ALA A 153 -4.77 -11.96 11.15
N VAL A 154 -3.95 -10.92 10.98
CA VAL A 154 -2.87 -10.61 11.93
C VAL A 154 -3.44 -10.25 13.31
N LEU A 155 -4.61 -9.61 13.34
CA LEU A 155 -5.33 -9.16 14.53
C LEU A 155 -6.76 -9.71 14.50
N GLU A 156 -6.94 -10.95 14.94
CA GLU A 156 -8.18 -11.72 14.81
C GLU A 156 -9.41 -11.05 15.48
N GLN A 157 -9.20 -10.37 16.60
CA GLN A 157 -10.26 -9.73 17.41
C GLN A 157 -10.89 -8.48 16.75
N ARG A 158 -10.45 -8.08 15.56
CA ARG A 158 -10.77 -6.77 14.95
C ARG A 158 -11.56 -6.79 13.68
N TRP A 159 -11.92 -7.95 13.15
CA TRP A 159 -12.51 -8.03 11.82
C TRP A 159 -13.98 -8.35 11.88
N SER A 160 -14.79 -7.46 11.31
CA SER A 160 -16.14 -7.79 10.95
C SER A 160 -16.15 -8.93 9.93
N ARG A 161 -17.12 -9.84 10.11
CA ARG A 161 -17.44 -10.90 9.14
C ARG A 161 -18.50 -10.45 8.15
N GLU A 162 -18.95 -9.21 8.25
CA GLU A 162 -19.93 -8.64 7.32
C GLU A 162 -19.25 -8.17 6.04
N GLN A 163 -20.05 -8.02 4.99
CA GLN A 163 -19.57 -7.49 3.72
C GLN A 163 -19.54 -5.97 3.79
N THR A 164 -18.38 -5.37 3.50
CA THR A 164 -18.25 -3.93 3.38
C THR A 164 -18.41 -3.48 1.93
N TRP A 165 -19.22 -2.44 1.74
CA TRP A 165 -19.21 -1.63 0.52
C TRP A 165 -18.42 -0.36 0.79
N ASN A 166 -17.48 -0.02 -0.08
CA ASN A 166 -16.65 1.18 0.04
C ASN A 166 -16.65 1.94 -1.27
N THR A 167 -16.87 3.26 -1.21
CA THR A 167 -16.62 4.18 -2.31
C THR A 167 -15.65 5.25 -1.86
N GLU A 168 -14.49 5.33 -2.51
CA GLU A 168 -13.38 6.20 -2.16
C GLU A 168 -13.11 7.19 -3.31
N LEU A 169 -13.05 8.47 -2.97
CA LEU A 169 -12.48 9.53 -3.79
C LEU A 169 -11.09 9.87 -3.26
N ARG A 170 -10.12 9.98 -4.16
CA ARG A 170 -8.73 10.21 -3.80
C ARG A 170 -8.08 11.22 -4.73
N TRP A 171 -7.33 12.13 -4.15
CA TRP A 171 -6.50 13.09 -4.84
C TRP A 171 -5.03 12.94 -4.40
N THR A 172 -4.10 12.98 -5.35
CA THR A 172 -2.67 13.05 -5.07
C THR A 172 -2.02 14.10 -5.96
N ASP A 173 -1.23 14.98 -5.38
CA ASP A 173 -0.37 15.93 -6.07
C ASP A 173 1.07 15.70 -5.61
N SER A 174 1.89 15.15 -6.49
CA SER A 174 3.32 14.92 -6.29
C SER A 174 4.08 15.83 -7.25
N GLY A 175 4.85 16.77 -6.70
CA GLY A 175 5.41 17.86 -7.47
C GLY A 175 6.72 18.37 -6.89
N LYS A 176 7.20 19.47 -7.48
CA LYS A 176 8.32 20.25 -6.95
C LYS A 176 7.89 21.71 -6.88
N ASN A 177 8.03 22.31 -5.71
CA ASN A 177 7.82 23.73 -5.51
C ASN A 177 9.16 24.46 -5.29
N ARG A 178 9.12 25.75 -4.94
CA ARG A 178 10.32 26.57 -4.71
C ARG A 178 11.23 26.04 -3.60
N PHE A 179 10.72 25.23 -2.68
CA PHE A 179 11.46 24.69 -1.55
C PHE A 179 12.05 23.30 -1.84
N GLY A 180 11.43 22.56 -2.75
CA GLY A 180 11.87 21.22 -3.14
C GLY A 180 10.69 20.31 -3.49
N PRO A 181 10.93 18.98 -3.53
CA PRO A 181 9.87 18.00 -3.71
C PRO A 181 8.77 18.13 -2.65
N SER A 182 7.52 18.04 -3.09
CA SER A 182 6.34 18.11 -2.22
C SER A 182 5.32 17.07 -2.66
N ARG A 183 4.59 16.49 -1.71
CA ARG A 183 3.48 15.58 -1.98
C ARG A 183 2.30 15.93 -1.08
N ILE A 184 1.12 15.98 -1.67
CA ILE A 184 -0.15 16.14 -0.98
C ILE A 184 -1.04 14.97 -1.39
N GLY A 185 -1.57 14.24 -0.42
CA GLY A 185 -2.56 13.19 -0.62
C GLY A 185 -3.80 13.48 0.20
N VAL A 186 -4.99 13.28 -0.38
CA VAL A 186 -6.28 13.36 0.32
C VAL A 186 -7.14 12.18 -0.12
N SER A 187 -7.73 11.47 0.83
CA SER A 187 -8.71 10.42 0.59
C SER A 187 -10.01 10.74 1.34
N ALA A 188 -11.14 10.41 0.74
CA ALA A 188 -12.45 10.49 1.35
C ALA A 188 -13.26 9.26 0.93
N SER A 189 -13.69 8.48 1.92
CA SER A 189 -14.33 7.19 1.72
C SER A 189 -15.69 7.15 2.40
N ALA A 190 -16.71 6.71 1.69
CA ALA A 190 -18.04 6.38 2.21
C ALA A 190 -18.18 4.86 2.25
N GLN A 191 -18.51 4.34 3.43
CA GLN A 191 -18.45 2.92 3.73
C GLN A 191 -19.77 2.43 4.32
N TRP A 192 -20.18 1.20 4.00
CA TRP A 192 -21.37 0.56 4.53
C TRP A 192 -21.03 -0.83 5.04
N LEU A 193 -21.22 -1.03 6.35
CA LEU A 193 -21.01 -2.29 7.05
C LEU A 193 -22.14 -2.45 8.08
N GLY A 194 -23.36 -2.73 7.63
CA GLY A 194 -24.57 -2.68 8.46
C GLY A 194 -25.04 -1.27 8.83
N THR A 195 -24.12 -0.31 8.92
CA THR A 195 -24.37 1.14 9.07
C THR A 195 -23.42 1.95 8.18
N ALA A 196 -23.88 3.11 7.70
CA ALA A 196 -23.03 4.02 6.93
C ALA A 196 -22.03 4.74 7.84
N PHE A 197 -20.80 4.89 7.38
CA PHE A 197 -19.78 5.74 8.01
C PHE A 197 -18.83 6.33 6.97
N PHE A 198 -18.12 7.38 7.35
CA PHE A 198 -17.21 8.11 6.48
C PHE A 198 -15.81 8.12 7.09
N GLN A 199 -14.81 8.07 6.22
CA GLN A 199 -13.40 8.18 6.58
C GLN A 199 -12.73 9.23 5.69
N VAL A 200 -11.92 10.10 6.26
CA VAL A 200 -11.17 11.13 5.55
C VAL A 200 -9.72 11.10 6.03
N GLU A 201 -8.78 11.10 5.10
CA GLU A 201 -7.35 11.15 5.40
C GLU A 201 -6.67 12.22 4.57
N ALA A 202 -5.63 12.83 5.13
CA ALA A 202 -4.78 13.80 4.47
C ALA A 202 -3.31 13.58 4.86
N ASP A 203 -2.41 13.65 3.88
CA ASP A 203 -0.96 13.53 4.05
C ASP A 203 -0.29 14.66 3.28
N VAL A 204 0.59 15.40 3.95
CA VAL A 204 1.39 16.45 3.33
C VAL A 204 2.84 16.19 3.65
N ARG A 205 3.69 16.12 2.62
CA ARG A 205 5.14 15.97 2.74
C ARG A 205 5.83 17.11 2.00
N GLN A 206 6.82 17.71 2.64
CA GLN A 206 7.67 18.73 2.05
C GLN A 206 9.13 18.42 2.35
N SER A 207 9.94 18.35 1.30
CA SER A 207 11.39 18.33 1.42
C SER A 207 11.97 19.70 1.07
N VAL A 208 12.78 20.25 1.97
CA VAL A 208 13.48 21.52 1.81
C VAL A 208 14.98 21.27 1.76
N ARG A 209 15.63 21.68 0.66
CA ARG A 209 17.10 21.60 0.57
C ARG A 209 17.73 22.81 1.24
N LEU A 210 18.56 22.59 2.25
CA LEU A 210 19.26 23.64 2.99
C LEU A 210 20.70 23.81 2.46
N GLY A 211 20.84 23.84 1.13
CA GLY A 211 22.14 23.91 0.46
C GLY A 211 23.03 22.71 0.81
N ARG A 212 24.26 22.98 1.29
CA ARG A 212 25.21 21.95 1.75
C ARG A 212 24.97 21.50 3.20
N ALA A 213 24.14 22.21 3.97
CA ALA A 213 23.92 21.87 5.37
C ALA A 213 23.14 20.55 5.52
N GLY A 214 22.23 20.28 4.60
CA GLY A 214 21.43 19.06 4.61
C GLY A 214 20.06 19.22 3.95
N ARG A 215 19.15 18.35 4.32
CA ARG A 215 17.75 18.30 3.86
C ARG A 215 16.83 18.23 5.07
N LEU A 216 15.83 19.10 5.09
CA LEU A 216 14.74 19.02 6.06
C LEU A 216 13.53 18.36 5.39
N LEU A 217 12.96 17.32 5.99
CA LEU A 217 11.71 16.70 5.58
C LEU A 217 10.66 16.97 6.66
N GLY A 218 9.58 17.64 6.29
CA GLY A 218 8.40 17.77 7.13
C GLY A 218 7.28 16.90 6.59
N ARG A 219 6.56 16.20 7.47
CA ARG A 219 5.35 15.46 7.12
C ARG A 219 4.25 15.72 8.15
N VAL A 220 3.02 15.84 7.67
CA VAL A 220 1.82 15.87 8.50
C VAL A 220 0.83 14.86 7.95
N PHE A 221 0.31 13.99 8.81
CA PHE A 221 -0.77 13.07 8.49
C PHE A 221 -1.96 13.32 9.41
N GLY A 222 -3.16 13.38 8.87
CA GLY A 222 -4.41 13.43 9.62
C GLY A 222 -5.41 12.42 9.10
N GLY A 223 -6.08 11.70 10.00
CA GLY A 223 -7.12 10.72 9.69
C GLY A 223 -8.32 10.89 10.59
N LEU A 224 -9.52 10.76 10.04
CA LEU A 224 -10.79 10.86 10.75
C LEU A 224 -11.76 9.79 10.26
N ILE A 225 -12.49 9.18 11.18
CA ILE A 225 -13.59 8.26 10.87
C ILE A 225 -14.80 8.57 11.76
N THR A 226 -16.00 8.48 11.20
CA THR A 226 -17.24 8.85 11.90
C THR A 226 -17.83 7.75 12.79
N SER A 227 -17.19 6.57 12.85
CA SER A 227 -17.66 5.41 13.61
C SER A 227 -16.52 4.77 14.39
N ASP A 228 -16.79 4.39 15.64
CA ASP A 228 -15.93 3.59 16.54
C ASP A 228 -16.30 2.11 16.54
N ARG A 229 -17.36 1.73 15.81
CA ARG A 229 -17.93 0.39 15.90
C ARG A 229 -17.09 -0.68 15.20
N TYR A 230 -16.24 -0.28 14.27
CA TYR A 230 -15.50 -1.18 13.38
C TYR A 230 -13.99 -1.01 13.59
N PRO A 231 -13.38 -1.80 14.51
CA PRO A 231 -11.98 -1.68 14.89
C PRO A 231 -10.98 -1.80 13.74
N GLU A 232 -11.34 -2.50 12.66
CA GLU A 232 -10.49 -2.65 11.47
C GLU A 232 -10.29 -1.34 10.69
N TYR A 233 -11.12 -0.33 10.93
CA TYR A 233 -11.04 1.01 10.32
C TYR A 233 -10.47 2.08 11.25
N LEU A 234 -10.22 1.74 12.51
CA LEU A 234 -9.66 2.67 13.48
C LEU A 234 -8.13 2.79 13.33
N TYR A 235 -7.62 3.93 13.76
CA TYR A 235 -6.19 4.24 13.65
C TYR A 235 -5.42 3.79 14.88
N LEU A 236 -4.14 3.52 14.65
CA LEU A 236 -3.09 3.52 15.64
C LEU A 236 -2.16 4.69 15.35
N ARG A 237 -1.36 5.17 16.30
CA ARG A 237 -0.39 6.23 15.98
C ARG A 237 0.78 5.67 15.20
N SER A 238 1.18 4.42 15.46
CA SER A 238 2.26 3.77 14.72
C SER A 238 1.87 3.28 13.33
N GLY A 239 0.59 3.12 13.01
CA GLY A 239 0.20 2.44 11.77
C GLY A 239 -1.20 2.77 11.25
N GLY A 240 -1.38 2.56 9.95
CA GLY A 240 -2.66 2.72 9.29
C GLY A 240 -3.69 1.65 9.72
N PRO A 241 -4.98 1.87 9.42
CA PRO A 241 -6.05 0.94 9.77
C PRO A 241 -5.80 -0.49 9.27
N ALA A 242 -6.24 -1.48 10.04
CA ALA A 242 -5.99 -2.89 9.72
C ALA A 242 -6.60 -3.31 8.38
N VAL A 243 -7.71 -2.68 7.95
CA VAL A 243 -8.33 -2.92 6.64
C VAL A 243 -7.34 -2.79 5.48
N ASP A 244 -6.38 -1.86 5.59
CA ASP A 244 -5.42 -1.57 4.54
C ASP A 244 -4.27 -2.57 4.49
N TRP A 245 -4.04 -3.32 5.56
CA TRP A 245 -3.01 -4.36 5.60
C TRP A 245 -3.29 -5.47 4.58
N MET A 246 -4.56 -5.63 4.18
CA MET A 246 -5.00 -6.56 3.13
C MET A 246 -4.52 -6.18 1.74
N GLN A 247 -4.06 -4.96 1.54
CA GLN A 247 -3.61 -4.48 0.23
C GLN A 247 -2.16 -4.86 -0.06
N SER A 248 -1.39 -5.31 0.94
CA SER A 248 0.01 -5.69 0.80
C SER A 248 0.23 -7.17 1.03
N ARG A 249 1.03 -7.81 0.16
CA ARG A 249 1.40 -9.23 0.26
C ARG A 249 2.11 -9.57 1.57
N PHE A 250 2.82 -8.61 2.15
CA PHE A 250 3.56 -8.78 3.41
C PHE A 250 2.66 -8.86 4.64
N THR A 251 1.49 -8.22 4.59
CA THR A 251 0.65 -7.96 5.77
C THR A 251 -0.76 -8.50 5.63
N GLU A 252 -1.15 -8.96 4.44
CA GLU A 252 -2.49 -9.50 4.15
C GLU A 252 -2.80 -10.78 4.91
N ALA A 253 -1.77 -11.53 5.31
CA ALA A 253 -1.90 -12.82 5.94
C ALA A 253 -0.96 -12.95 7.13
N ARG A 254 -1.47 -13.56 8.20
CA ARG A 254 -0.68 -13.96 9.36
C ARG A 254 0.45 -14.90 8.94
N GLY A 255 1.65 -14.58 9.42
CA GLY A 255 2.83 -15.46 9.26
C GLY A 255 3.60 -15.30 7.95
N THR A 256 3.25 -14.33 7.11
CA THR A 256 4.14 -13.85 6.05
C THR A 256 5.41 -13.21 6.64
N ILE A 257 5.21 -12.31 7.61
CA ILE A 257 6.26 -11.83 8.51
C ILE A 257 6.20 -12.70 9.78
N PRO A 258 7.33 -13.04 10.42
CA PRO A 258 7.33 -13.74 11.71
C PRO A 258 6.33 -13.09 12.67
N PRO A 259 5.29 -13.81 13.15
CA PRO A 259 4.23 -13.19 13.96
C PRO A 259 4.75 -12.55 15.24
N LYS A 260 5.90 -13.02 15.75
CA LYS A 260 6.59 -12.41 16.88
C LYS A 260 7.02 -10.97 16.58
N TRP A 261 7.52 -10.68 15.39
CA TRP A 261 8.01 -9.34 15.05
C TRP A 261 6.90 -8.30 14.97
N ILE A 262 5.74 -8.67 14.40
CA ILE A 262 4.57 -7.79 14.40
C ILE A 262 4.03 -7.65 15.83
N ARG A 263 3.92 -8.76 16.57
CA ARG A 263 3.43 -8.73 17.95
C ARG A 263 4.30 -7.89 18.88
N ASP A 264 5.62 -7.93 18.72
CA ASP A 264 6.57 -7.19 19.55
C ASP A 264 6.78 -5.76 19.04
N GLY A 265 6.04 -5.32 18.02
CA GLY A 265 6.16 -3.97 17.45
C GLY A 265 7.44 -3.71 16.65
N LEU A 266 8.30 -4.72 16.47
CA LEU A 266 9.51 -4.65 15.64
C LEU A 266 9.18 -4.35 14.17
N VAL A 267 8.02 -4.82 13.70
CA VAL A 267 7.48 -4.50 12.38
C VAL A 267 6.07 -3.98 12.53
N HIS A 268 5.82 -2.79 12.00
CA HIS A 268 4.49 -2.20 11.93
C HIS A 268 4.18 -1.78 10.49
N VAL A 269 2.90 -1.73 10.16
CA VAL A 269 2.44 -1.27 8.86
C VAL A 269 2.26 0.25 8.94
N SER A 270 3.31 0.97 8.58
CA SER A 270 3.35 2.44 8.64
C SER A 270 2.32 3.13 7.75
N SER A 271 1.87 2.45 6.69
CA SER A 271 0.92 3.00 5.73
C SER A 271 -0.39 2.20 5.59
N GLY A 272 -1.50 2.92 5.59
CA GLY A 272 -2.77 2.50 5.03
C GLY A 272 -2.86 2.69 3.51
N SER A 273 -4.07 2.92 3.01
CA SER A 273 -4.35 3.12 1.59
C SER A 273 -3.46 4.26 1.05
N ILE A 274 -2.64 3.98 0.02
CA ILE A 274 -1.67 4.88 -0.65
C ILE A 274 -0.36 5.28 0.01
N GLY A 275 0.18 4.49 0.94
CA GLY A 275 1.44 4.91 1.57
C GLY A 275 1.23 6.08 2.55
N MET A 276 -0.02 6.45 2.80
CA MET A 276 -0.46 7.41 3.81
C MET A 276 -0.74 6.66 5.10
N GLY A 277 -0.50 7.27 6.26
CA GLY A 277 -0.74 6.62 7.54
C GLY A 277 0.00 7.29 8.69
N PRO A 278 -0.43 7.14 9.93
CA PRO A 278 0.17 7.81 11.09
C PRO A 278 1.69 7.61 11.21
N SER A 279 2.17 6.37 11.20
CA SER A 279 3.60 6.02 11.18
C SER A 279 4.46 6.66 12.29
N LEU A 280 3.91 6.95 13.46
CA LEU A 280 4.66 7.47 14.61
C LEU A 280 5.70 6.43 15.07
N ARG A 281 6.98 6.74 14.88
CA ARG A 281 8.10 5.89 15.31
C ARG A 281 8.14 5.77 16.83
N GLY A 282 8.60 4.63 17.35
CA GLY A 282 8.69 4.34 18.79
C GLY A 282 7.38 3.87 19.45
N ALA A 283 6.21 4.22 18.91
CA ALA A 283 4.92 3.88 19.52
C ALA A 283 4.44 2.44 19.27
N ALA A 284 5.00 1.75 18.26
CA ALA A 284 4.49 0.46 17.78
C ALA A 284 4.50 -0.65 18.83
N GLU A 285 5.57 -0.76 19.63
CA GLU A 285 5.70 -1.82 20.63
C GLU A 285 4.63 -1.72 21.72
N GLN A 286 4.47 -0.53 22.30
CA GLN A 286 3.47 -0.29 23.34
C GLN A 286 2.06 -0.49 22.80
N GLU A 287 1.76 0.01 21.60
CA GLU A 287 0.45 -0.15 20.97
C GLU A 287 0.18 -1.63 20.68
N MET A 288 1.12 -2.37 20.11
CA MET A 288 0.95 -3.81 19.89
C MET A 288 0.81 -4.58 21.20
N GLN A 289 1.47 -4.17 22.28
CA GLN A 289 1.29 -4.77 23.60
C GLN A 289 -0.12 -4.61 24.13
N ARG A 290 -0.65 -3.38 24.21
CA ARG A 290 -2.04 -3.11 24.66
C ARG A 290 -3.04 -3.95 23.87
N LEU A 291 -2.83 -3.99 22.56
CA LEU A 291 -3.67 -4.74 21.64
C LEU A 291 -3.61 -6.26 21.81
N ARG A 292 -2.47 -6.82 22.23
CA ARG A 292 -2.35 -8.26 22.58
C ARG A 292 -3.09 -8.59 23.86
N ASP A 293 -3.08 -7.65 24.81
CA ASP A 293 -3.74 -7.79 26.10
C ASP A 293 -5.28 -7.61 25.99
N GLY A 294 -5.78 -7.42 24.77
CA GLY A 294 -7.20 -7.22 24.48
C GLY A 294 -7.70 -5.80 24.74
N ASP A 295 -6.79 -4.88 25.04
CA ASP A 295 -7.10 -3.48 25.24
C ASP A 295 -7.25 -2.75 23.90
N LEU A 296 -8.48 -2.32 23.60
CA LEU A 296 -8.83 -1.59 22.39
C LEU A 296 -8.86 -0.07 22.61
N SER A 297 -8.55 0.43 23.82
CA SER A 297 -8.54 1.86 24.13
C SER A 297 -7.54 2.65 23.29
N GLY A 298 -6.47 2.02 22.82
CA GLY A 298 -5.47 2.63 21.93
C GLY A 298 -5.94 2.83 20.48
N LEU A 299 -7.15 2.37 20.11
CA LEU A 299 -7.71 2.58 18.78
C LEU A 299 -8.47 3.91 18.72
N MET A 300 -8.19 4.67 17.68
CA MET A 300 -8.59 6.07 17.61
C MET A 300 -9.52 6.31 16.43
N GLN A 301 -10.62 7.04 16.64
CA GLN A 301 -11.45 7.54 15.54
C GLN A 301 -10.78 8.69 14.78
N SER A 302 -9.79 9.30 15.42
CA SER A 302 -9.12 10.47 14.90
C SER A 302 -7.65 10.42 15.22
N VAL A 303 -6.80 10.81 14.29
CA VAL A 303 -5.37 10.82 14.49
C VAL A 303 -4.74 11.99 13.75
N LEU A 304 -3.75 12.62 14.36
CA LEU A 304 -2.91 13.65 13.76
C LEU A 304 -1.47 13.37 14.17
N VAL A 305 -0.59 13.21 13.19
CA VAL A 305 0.84 12.97 13.40
C VAL A 305 1.66 13.96 12.60
N PHE A 306 2.70 14.47 13.24
CA PHE A 306 3.72 15.33 12.67
C PHE A 306 5.06 14.58 12.70
N HIS A 307 5.81 14.69 11.61
CA HIS A 307 7.19 14.22 11.53
C HIS A 307 8.07 15.34 11.04
N LEU A 308 9.24 15.44 11.64
CA LEU A 308 10.30 16.32 11.19
C LEU A 308 11.59 15.51 11.14
N GLU A 309 12.26 15.52 9.99
CA GLU A 309 13.56 14.88 9.82
C GLU A 309 14.56 15.87 9.26
N TYR A 310 15.77 15.85 9.79
CA TYR A 310 16.91 16.59 9.29
C TYR A 310 18.01 15.60 8.91
N SER A 311 18.19 15.40 7.61
CA SER A 311 19.29 14.62 7.04
C SER A 311 20.48 15.55 6.82
N PHE A 312 21.67 15.15 7.28
CA PHE A 312 22.91 15.91 7.12
C PHE A 312 23.97 15.07 6.41
N ILE A 313 25.09 15.70 6.06
CA ILE A 313 26.17 15.02 5.32
C ILE A 313 26.69 13.85 6.15
N ASN A 314 26.62 12.65 5.58
CA ASN A 314 27.24 11.45 6.14
C ASN A 314 28.66 11.28 5.56
N PRO A 315 29.73 11.35 6.38
CA PRO A 315 31.10 11.12 5.92
C PRO A 315 31.32 9.73 5.31
N ILE A 316 30.60 8.72 5.80
CA ILE A 316 30.66 7.35 5.28
C ILE A 316 30.10 7.31 3.86
N GLN A 317 28.97 7.99 3.61
CA GLN A 317 28.41 8.06 2.27
C GLN A 317 29.38 8.73 1.28
N ASN A 318 29.99 9.86 1.69
CA ASN A 318 30.98 10.52 0.84
C ASN A 318 32.18 9.62 0.50
N TYR A 319 32.56 8.70 1.38
CA TYR A 319 33.62 7.74 1.11
C TYR A 319 33.15 6.63 0.15
N ILE A 320 31.93 6.14 0.33
CA ILE A 320 31.31 5.13 -0.52
C ILE A 320 31.06 5.66 -1.94
N ASP A 321 30.55 6.88 -2.08
CA ASP A 321 30.37 7.56 -3.38
C ASP A 321 31.68 7.66 -4.15
N ARG A 322 32.81 7.85 -3.46
CA ARG A 322 34.14 7.94 -4.08
C ARG A 322 34.71 6.59 -4.52
N SER A 323 34.18 5.48 -4.02
CA SER A 323 34.66 4.14 -4.36
C SER A 323 34.18 3.65 -5.75
N GLY A 324 33.32 4.45 -6.42
CA GLY A 324 32.78 4.17 -7.75
C GLY A 324 31.75 3.05 -7.75
N TYR A 325 32.18 1.83 -7.47
CA TYR A 325 31.33 0.65 -7.50
C TYR A 325 30.36 0.58 -6.33
N LEU A 326 30.78 0.86 -5.09
CA LEU A 326 29.88 0.74 -3.94
C LEU A 326 28.89 1.91 -3.86
N GLY A 327 29.27 3.08 -4.36
CA GLY A 327 28.41 4.28 -4.41
C GLY A 327 27.16 4.12 -5.28
N GLU A 328 27.20 3.23 -6.27
CA GLU A 328 26.04 2.94 -7.11
C GLU A 328 25.02 2.03 -6.42
N PHE A 329 25.43 1.25 -5.41
CA PHE A 329 24.56 0.26 -4.77
C PHE A 329 24.21 0.58 -3.31
N LEU A 330 25.07 1.33 -2.61
CA LEU A 330 24.93 1.59 -1.18
C LEU A 330 24.75 3.09 -0.92
N GLY A 331 23.61 3.42 -0.32
CA GLY A 331 23.31 4.73 0.23
C GLY A 331 23.24 4.68 1.75
N PHE A 332 23.92 5.59 2.43
CA PHE A 332 23.93 5.78 3.87
C PHE A 332 23.45 7.19 4.18
N GLU A 333 22.21 7.31 4.62
CA GLU A 333 21.69 8.58 5.13
C GLU A 333 21.79 8.59 6.66
N THR A 334 22.40 9.64 7.22
CA THR A 334 22.31 9.91 8.65
C THR A 334 21.33 11.06 8.85
N TYR A 335 20.37 10.86 9.75
CA TYR A 335 19.37 11.87 10.03
C TYR A 335 19.01 11.92 11.52
N LEU A 336 18.54 13.09 11.93
CA LEU A 336 17.82 13.27 13.19
C LEU A 336 16.34 13.38 12.85
N PHE A 337 15.49 12.71 13.63
CA PHE A 337 14.05 12.88 13.50
C PHE A 337 13.41 13.28 14.82
N GLY A 338 12.19 13.80 14.74
CA GLY A 338 11.31 14.04 15.87
C GLY A 338 9.87 13.95 15.40
N ASP A 339 9.08 13.08 16.02
CA ASP A 339 7.71 12.81 15.62
C ASP A 339 6.75 13.04 16.80
N THR A 340 5.54 13.52 16.55
CA THR A 340 4.55 13.72 17.63
C THR A 340 3.16 13.53 17.09
N GLY A 341 2.25 12.93 17.87
CA GLY A 341 0.91 12.72 17.38
C GLY A 341 -0.03 12.01 18.34
N GLY A 342 -1.32 12.07 18.04
CA GLY A 342 -2.38 11.50 18.86
C GLY A 342 -3.77 11.86 18.36
N ALA A 343 -4.77 11.81 19.23
CA ALA A 343 -6.16 12.03 18.87
C ALA A 343 -6.40 13.47 18.43
N LEU A 344 -7.11 13.66 17.31
CA LEU A 344 -7.52 15.00 16.86
C LEU A 344 -8.74 15.51 17.64
N LEU A 345 -9.70 14.63 17.93
CA LEU A 345 -10.99 14.97 18.54
C LEU A 345 -11.11 14.42 19.96
N ALA A 346 -11.61 15.25 20.88
CA ALA A 346 -11.78 14.93 22.31
C ALA A 346 -12.93 13.94 22.63
N ARG A 347 -13.48 13.24 21.64
CA ARG A 347 -14.50 12.19 21.85
C ARG A 347 -13.88 10.83 22.16
N ASP A 348 -12.59 10.65 21.89
CA ASP A 348 -11.85 9.47 22.29
C ASP A 348 -11.71 9.49 23.83
N ARG A 349 -12.23 8.45 24.49
CA ARG A 349 -12.20 8.30 25.95
C ARG A 349 -10.73 8.14 26.36
N GLU A 350 -10.22 9.15 27.06
CA GLU A 350 -8.84 9.30 27.54
C GLU A 350 -7.90 10.03 26.58
N ARG A 351 -7.27 11.07 27.13
CA ARG A 351 -6.47 12.05 26.41
C ARG A 351 -5.02 11.57 26.36
N ASP A 352 -4.75 10.50 25.62
CA ASP A 352 -3.39 10.03 25.37
C ASP A 352 -2.73 10.95 24.32
N ARG A 353 -2.24 12.10 24.80
CA ARG A 353 -1.29 12.93 24.06
C ARG A 353 0.11 12.44 24.43
N ASP A 354 0.64 11.51 23.65
CA ASP A 354 2.06 11.19 23.75
C ASP A 354 2.84 12.08 22.79
N MET A 355 3.82 12.77 23.34
CA MET A 355 4.79 13.55 22.59
C MET A 355 6.11 12.80 22.70
N ASP A 356 6.43 11.99 21.70
CA ASP A 356 7.74 11.35 21.60
C ASP A 356 8.72 12.31 20.95
N LEU A 357 9.31 13.19 21.77
CA LEU A 357 10.52 13.89 21.37
C LEU A 357 11.70 12.89 21.41
N GLY A 358 11.74 11.99 20.44
CA GLY A 358 12.92 11.18 20.17
C GLY A 358 13.98 12.07 19.54
N LEU A 359 15.16 12.13 20.13
CA LEU A 359 16.38 12.51 19.42
C LEU A 359 17.07 11.19 19.12
N ASP A 360 16.91 10.73 17.89
CA ASP A 360 17.50 9.48 17.47
C ASP A 360 18.29 9.70 16.18
N MET A 361 19.44 9.06 16.11
CA MET A 361 20.39 9.14 15.01
C MET A 361 20.33 7.82 14.28
N SER A 362 19.41 7.71 13.33
CA SER A 362 19.37 6.54 12.48
C SER A 362 20.37 6.69 11.33
N THR A 363 20.99 5.57 10.98
CA THR A 363 21.77 5.43 9.75
C THR A 363 21.09 4.37 8.91
N ASP A 364 20.37 4.80 7.88
CA ASP A 364 19.69 3.87 6.98
C ASP A 364 20.65 3.44 5.88
N LEU A 365 20.82 2.13 5.70
CA LEU A 365 21.43 1.55 4.52
C LEU A 365 20.35 1.32 3.46
N GLY A 366 20.33 2.18 2.46
CA GLY A 366 19.58 1.96 1.23
C GLY A 366 20.40 1.12 0.26
N LEU A 367 19.84 -0.02 -0.16
CA LEU A 367 20.28 -0.70 -1.38
C LEU A 367 19.48 -0.13 -2.55
N ASP A 368 20.10 0.73 -3.36
CA ASP A 368 19.49 1.17 -4.62
C ASP A 368 19.93 0.19 -5.71
N MET A 369 19.08 -0.80 -5.96
CA MET A 369 19.28 -1.73 -7.06
C MET A 369 18.52 -1.18 -8.27
N ASP A 370 19.14 -0.24 -8.99
CA ASP A 370 18.66 0.16 -10.33
C ASP A 370 18.98 -0.98 -11.30
N LEU A 371 18.09 -1.98 -11.33
CA LEU A 371 18.22 -3.18 -12.17
C LEU A 371 17.76 -2.94 -13.62
N GLY A 372 17.69 -1.68 -14.05
CA GLY A 372 17.36 -1.28 -15.41
C GLY A 372 15.88 -1.42 -15.75
N PRO A 373 15.48 -0.94 -16.95
CA PRO A 373 14.08 -0.84 -17.36
C PRO A 373 13.32 -2.18 -17.47
N ASP A 374 14.03 -3.32 -17.38
CA ASP A 374 13.45 -4.67 -17.53
C ASP A 374 13.22 -5.39 -16.19
N SER A 375 13.65 -4.84 -15.05
CA SER A 375 13.38 -5.40 -13.73
C SER A 375 12.09 -4.83 -13.13
N GLY A 376 10.96 -5.14 -13.76
CA GLY A 376 9.66 -4.76 -13.26
C GLY A 376 9.43 -5.21 -11.81
N LYS A 377 9.38 -4.24 -10.89
CA LYS A 377 8.56 -4.27 -9.66
C LYS A 377 8.89 -5.36 -8.63
N TRP A 378 10.16 -5.76 -8.47
CA TRP A 378 10.54 -6.74 -7.43
C TRP A 378 11.11 -6.14 -6.13
N LEU A 379 11.53 -4.87 -6.13
CA LEU A 379 11.89 -4.13 -4.92
C LEU A 379 11.59 -2.65 -5.14
N SER A 380 10.39 -2.20 -4.77
CA SER A 380 10.22 -0.79 -4.46
C SER A 380 10.97 -0.54 -3.15
N SER A 381 12.21 -0.03 -3.24
CA SER A 381 12.99 0.52 -2.12
C SER A 381 12.65 -0.10 -0.75
N ALA A 382 13.12 -1.32 -0.50
CA ALA A 382 13.12 -1.84 0.86
C ALA A 382 14.22 -1.08 1.63
N GLY A 383 13.88 0.09 2.17
CA GLY A 383 14.66 0.67 3.25
C GLY A 383 14.53 -0.27 4.45
N PHE A 384 15.54 -1.09 4.70
CA PHE A 384 15.70 -1.74 5.99
C PHE A 384 16.34 -0.72 6.93
N GLY A 385 15.51 0.09 7.57
CA GLY A 385 15.95 0.87 8.72
C GLY A 385 16.14 -0.06 9.89
N ALA A 386 17.39 -0.36 10.24
CA ALA A 386 17.70 -0.87 11.56
C ALA A 386 17.86 0.36 12.46
N LEU A 387 16.90 0.59 13.36
CA LEU A 387 17.21 1.31 14.60
C LEU A 387 18.29 0.49 15.30
N LEU A 388 19.51 1.02 15.36
CA LEU A 388 20.60 0.46 16.16
C LEU A 388 20.73 1.21 17.47
#